data_AF-A0A9Q0DT47-F1
#
_entry.id   AF-A0A9Q0DT47-F1
#
_cell.length_a   1.000
_cell.length_b   1.000
_cell.length_c   1.000
_cell.angle_alpha   90.00
_cell.angle_beta   90.00
_cell.angle_gamma   90.00
#
_symmetry.space_group_name_H-M   'P 1'
#
loop_
_entity.id
_entity.type
_entity.pdbx_description
1 polymer ?
#
loop_
_entity_poly.entity_id
_entity_poly.type
_entity_poly.pdbx_seq_one_letter_code
_entity_poly.pdbx_strand_id
1 'polypeptide(L)' 'PEKMVWHGSSTKGHRQTDNYCETWRAGDRAVTGLASSLQSGSLTQQASSSCSNSYVVLCIENSYIPHSSK' A
#
# COMPACT_ATOMS: atom_id res chain seq x y z
N PRO A 1 2.82 -17.55 3.60
CA PRO A 1 2.48 -16.25 2.95
C PRO A 1 2.87 -15.07 3.84
N GLU A 2 3.51 -14.05 3.27
CA GLU A 2 3.92 -12.83 3.98
C GLU A 2 2.69 -11.98 4.34
N LYS A 3 2.61 -11.49 5.57
CA LYS A 3 1.47 -10.71 6.08
C LYS A 3 1.76 -9.22 5.97
N MET A 4 1.88 -8.76 4.72
CA MET A 4 2.26 -7.40 4.35
C MET A 4 1.13 -6.68 3.62
N VAL A 5 1.09 -5.35 3.74
CA VAL A 5 0.17 -4.46 3.02
C VAL A 5 0.96 -3.44 2.21
N TRP A 6 0.67 -3.31 0.92
CA TRP A 6 1.21 -2.25 0.08
C TRP A 6 0.58 -0.89 0.43
N HIS A 7 1.39 0.18 0.49
CA HIS A 7 0.86 1.55 0.66
C HIS A 7 1.59 2.64 -0.14
N GLY A 8 2.89 2.50 -0.45
CA GLY A 8 3.61 3.42 -1.34
C GLY A 8 3.64 4.90 -0.87
N SER A 9 3.58 5.12 0.45
CA SER A 9 3.39 6.43 1.06
C SER A 9 4.27 6.65 2.29
N SER A 10 4.55 7.90 2.63
CA SER A 10 5.20 8.30 3.89
C SER A 10 4.31 7.98 5.09
N THR A 11 4.87 8.10 6.30
CA THR A 11 4.11 7.97 7.55
C THR A 11 2.95 8.97 7.69
N LYS A 12 2.95 10.08 6.92
CA LYS A 12 1.87 11.07 6.87
C LYS A 12 0.91 10.90 5.69
N GLY A 13 1.07 9.83 4.90
CA GLY A 13 0.21 9.55 3.74
C GLY A 13 0.61 10.27 2.45
N HIS A 14 1.67 11.09 2.45
CA HIS A 14 2.19 11.64 1.19
C HIS A 14 2.77 10.53 0.29
N ARG A 15 2.49 10.60 -1.00
CA ARG A 15 3.02 9.68 -2.01
C ARG A 15 4.55 9.66 -2.01
N GLN A 16 5.15 8.48 -1.99
CA GLN A 16 6.60 8.29 -2.09
C GLN A 16 6.96 7.86 -3.51
N THR A 17 7.34 8.83 -4.35
CA THR A 17 7.56 8.60 -5.80
C THR A 17 8.68 7.61 -6.11
N ASP A 18 9.64 7.47 -5.20
CA ASP A 18 10.76 6.56 -5.40
C ASP A 18 10.44 5.14 -4.90
N ASN A 19 9.33 4.96 -4.16
CA ASN A 19 8.98 3.70 -3.52
C ASN A 19 7.48 3.39 -3.60
N TYR A 20 6.95 3.41 -4.81
CA TYR A 20 5.55 3.07 -5.11
C TYR A 20 5.38 2.22 -6.39
N CYS A 21 6.37 1.39 -6.71
CA CYS A 21 6.35 0.49 -7.86
C CYS A 21 6.02 1.19 -9.19
N GLU A 22 6.68 2.33 -9.46
CA GLU A 22 6.42 3.17 -10.64
C GLU A 22 4.93 3.49 -10.84
N THR A 23 4.26 3.95 -9.78
CA THR A 23 2.80 4.14 -9.75
C THR A 23 2.03 2.83 -9.94
N TRP A 24 2.46 1.77 -9.24
CA TRP A 24 1.84 0.44 -9.26
C TRP A 24 1.83 -0.27 -10.63
N ARG A 25 2.79 0.07 -11.50
CA ARG A 25 2.89 -0.49 -12.87
C ARG A 25 4.07 -1.44 -13.05
N ALA A 26 5.01 -1.45 -12.11
CA ALA A 26 6.15 -2.36 -12.13
C ALA A 26 5.91 -3.58 -11.24
N GLY A 27 6.25 -4.76 -11.74
CA GLY A 27 6.33 -6.02 -10.98
C GLY A 27 7.74 -6.63 -10.96
N ASP A 28 8.75 -5.87 -11.40
CA ASP A 28 10.14 -6.32 -11.46
C ASP A 28 10.76 -6.40 -10.06
N ARG A 29 11.77 -7.25 -9.90
CA ARG A 29 12.46 -7.46 -8.63
C ARG A 29 13.36 -6.29 -8.21
N ALA A 30 13.89 -5.55 -9.18
CA ALA A 30 14.77 -4.42 -8.94
C ALA A 30 14.01 -3.15 -8.53
N VAL A 31 12.71 -3.08 -8.82
CA VAL A 31 11.86 -1.95 -8.45
C VAL A 31 11.28 -2.17 -7.06
N THR A 32 11.22 -1.11 -6.26
CA THR A 32 10.74 -1.17 -4.89
C THR A 32 9.46 -0.37 -4.64
N GLY A 33 8.70 -0.84 -3.67
CA GLY A 33 7.55 -0.17 -3.08
C GLY A 33 7.64 -0.16 -1.57
N LEU A 34 6.86 0.72 -0.92
CA LEU A 34 6.67 0.67 0.53
C LEU A 34 5.51 -0.24 0.91
N ALA A 35 5.79 -1.17 1.83
CA ALA A 35 4.84 -2.05 2.45
C ALA A 35 4.96 -2.04 3.98
N SER A 36 3.91 -2.50 4.66
CA SER A 36 3.85 -2.59 6.12
C SER A 36 3.52 -4.00 6.58
N SER A 37 4.22 -4.49 7.60
CA SER A 37 3.88 -5.76 8.25
C SER A 37 2.66 -5.57 9.14
N LEU A 38 1.64 -6.40 8.96
CA LEU A 38 0.47 -6.42 9.85
C LEU A 38 0.84 -6.76 11.30
N GLN A 39 1.97 -7.44 11.52
CA GLN A 39 2.47 -7.77 12.86
C GLN A 39 3.08 -6.57 13.58
N SER A 40 3.42 -5.50 12.85
CA SER A 40 3.94 -4.26 13.44
C SER A 40 2.87 -3.42 14.15
N GLY A 41 1.59 -3.70 13.89
CA GLY A 41 0.48 -2.85 14.35
C GLY A 41 0.38 -1.51 13.62
N SER A 42 1.15 -1.29 12.55
CA SER A 42 1.14 -0.07 11.74
C SER A 42 0.82 -0.38 10.28
N LEU A 43 0.02 0.49 9.64
CA LEU A 43 -0.28 0.44 8.20
C LEU A 43 0.65 1.33 7.35
N THR A 44 1.56 2.06 7.99
CA THR A 44 2.48 3.00 7.33
C THR A 44 3.93 2.79 7.77
N GLN A 45 4.28 1.59 8.22
CA GLN A 45 5.67 1.18 8.41
C GLN A 45 6.42 1.35 7.09
N GLN A 46 7.60 1.98 7.11
CA GLN A 46 8.35 2.33 5.90
C GLN A 46 9.28 1.17 5.47
N ALA A 47 8.73 -0.03 5.26
CA ALA A 47 9.53 -1.18 4.82
C ALA A 47 9.60 -1.23 3.29
N SER A 48 10.81 -1.09 2.74
CA SER A 48 11.04 -1.28 1.31
C SER A 48 10.87 -2.76 0.96
N SER A 49 10.16 -3.03 -0.13
CA SER A 49 9.89 -4.38 -0.62
C SER A 49 9.94 -4.42 -2.14
N SER A 50 10.39 -5.55 -2.67
CA SER A 50 10.41 -5.81 -4.11
C SER A 50 8.99 -5.77 -4.68
N CYS A 51 8.79 -5.07 -5.80
CA CYS A 51 7.50 -5.01 -6.48
C CYS A 51 7.08 -6.36 -7.11
N SER A 52 8.00 -7.33 -7.18
CA SER A 52 7.68 -8.71 -7.52
C SER A 52 6.87 -9.46 -6.45
N ASN A 53 6.72 -8.89 -5.25
CA ASN A 53 6.05 -9.55 -4.13
C ASN A 53 4.52 -9.39 -4.21
N SER A 54 3.81 -10.45 -3.85
CA SER A 54 2.34 -10.46 -3.77
C SER A 54 1.87 -10.20 -2.34
N TYR A 55 1.46 -8.96 -2.06
CA TYR A 55 0.97 -8.51 -0.75
C TYR A 55 -0.49 -8.05 -0.82
N VAL A 56 -1.08 -7.81 0.36
CA VAL A 56 -2.45 -7.33 0.48
C VAL A 56 -2.54 -5.88 0.00
N VAL A 57 -3.64 -5.55 -0.69
CA VAL A 57 -4.05 -4.18 -1.01
C VAL A 57 -5.33 -3.90 -0.24
N LEU A 58 -5.37 -2.77 0.46
CA LEU A 58 -6.56 -2.33 1.19
C LEU A 58 -7.37 -1.35 0.34
N CYS A 59 -8.70 -1.45 0.46
CA CYS A 59 -9.63 -0.46 -0.07
C CYS A 59 -10.18 0.36 1.10
N ILE A 60 -10.37 1.66 0.90
CA ILE A 60 -10.94 2.57 1.89
C ILE A 60 -12.25 3.15 1.35
N GLU A 61 -13.27 3.20 2.20
CA GLU A 61 -14.48 3.97 1.91
C GLU A 61 -14.12 5.47 1.92
N ASN A 62 -14.35 6.15 0.80
CA ASN A 62 -13.95 7.56 0.63
C ASN A 62 -15.08 8.55 0.87
N SER A 63 -16.33 8.08 0.93
CA SER A 63 -17.51 8.89 1.20
C SER A 63 -18.66 7.98 1.60
N TYR A 64 -19.54 8.49 2.46
CA TYR A 64 -20.79 7.85 2.80
C TYR A 64 -21.90 8.44 1.94
N ILE A 65 -22.54 7.62 1.10
CA ILE A 65 -23.74 8.01 0.36
C ILE A 65 -24.93 7.37 1.08
N PRO A 66 -25.73 8.14 1.84
CA PRO A 66 -26.93 7.61 2.44
C PRO A 66 -27.84 7.10 1.32
N HIS A 67 -28.25 5.84 1.42
CA HIS A 67 -29.25 5.29 0.53
C HIS A 67 -30.55 6.08 0.78
N SER A 68 -30.93 6.98 -0.13
CA SER A 68 -32.27 7.56 -0.13
C SER A 68 -33.24 6.39 -0.29
N SER A 69 -33.94 6.02 0.78
CA SER A 69 -35.08 5.11 0.67
C SER A 69 -36.03 5.68 -0.38
N LYS A 70 -36.31 4.89 -1.41
CA LYS A 70 -37.47 5.12 -2.28
C LYS A 70 -38.75 4.80 -1.51
#